data_AF-L7LW99-F1
#
_entry.id   AF-L7LW99-F1
#
_cell.length_a   1.000
_cell.length_b   1.000
_cell.length_c   1.000
_cell.angle_alpha   90.00
_cell.angle_beta   90.00
_cell.angle_gamma   90.00
#
_symmetry.space_group_name_H-M   'P 1'
#
loop_
_entity.id
_entity.type
_entity.pdbx_description
1 polymer ?
#
loop_
_entity_poly.entity_id
_entity_poly.type
_entity_poly.pdbx_seq_one_letter_code
_entity_poly.pdbx_strand_id
1 'polypeptide(L)'
;MPVSNCGVPPPWAGSALLVTKWIDYSNKFGFGFQLSDRTVGVLFNDATHLSFSADRLRLEYRDSHGSMEAHAPSSLPPSLQEKYGLLKYFAHYMEENLTEGGDVPKGSGRKKKPLVYLQRWMRTDRAVVMQLSCSMLQVNFFGDHTKLVLSAERPERPLVLYVDERRHTAAYTLAAIARFGCDEALQERLRFALGALQEFAELEQRDPRRNA
;
A
#
# COMPACT_ATOMS: atom_id res chain seq x y z
N MET A 1 -16.87 -21.72 -31.39
CA MET A 1 -16.35 -21.05 -30.17
C MET A 1 -16.80 -21.89 -28.98
N PRO A 2 -15.92 -22.59 -28.25
CA PRO A 2 -16.36 -23.25 -27.04
C PRO A 2 -16.63 -22.17 -25.99
N VAL A 3 -17.82 -22.26 -25.39
CA VAL A 3 -18.28 -21.41 -24.30
C VAL A 3 -17.26 -21.51 -23.17
N SER A 4 -16.57 -20.41 -22.86
CA SER A 4 -15.63 -20.34 -21.74
C SER A 4 -16.44 -20.53 -20.46
N ASN A 5 -16.32 -21.71 -19.85
CA ASN A 5 -16.86 -21.96 -18.53
C ASN A 5 -16.12 -21.01 -17.57
N CYS A 6 -16.80 -19.94 -17.12
CA CYS A 6 -16.26 -18.94 -16.19
C CYS A 6 -16.03 -19.59 -14.83
N GLY A 7 -14.89 -20.26 -14.67
CA GLY A 7 -14.49 -20.87 -13.41
C GLY A 7 -13.66 -19.87 -12.61
N VAL A 8 -14.17 -19.42 -11.46
CA VAL A 8 -13.35 -18.69 -10.49
C VAL A 8 -12.11 -19.54 -10.17
N PRO A 9 -10.88 -19.03 -10.34
CA PRO A 9 -9.68 -19.81 -10.06
C PRO A 9 -9.65 -20.22 -8.57
N PRO A 10 -9.09 -21.38 -8.23
CA PRO A 10 -8.93 -21.74 -6.83
C PRO A 10 -8.01 -20.73 -6.12
N PRO A 11 -8.28 -20.39 -4.84
CA PRO A 11 -7.41 -19.51 -4.07
C PRO A 11 -5.98 -20.06 -3.98
N TRP A 12 -5.01 -19.18 -4.12
CA TRP A 12 -3.58 -19.45 -3.94
C TRP A 12 -3.19 -19.22 -2.48
N ALA A 13 -2.31 -20.06 -1.92
CA ALA A 13 -1.80 -19.93 -0.56
C ALA A 13 -0.73 -18.82 -0.40
N GLY A 14 -0.93 -17.67 -1.05
CA GLY A 14 -0.01 -16.53 -1.01
C GLY A 14 -0.49 -15.45 -0.06
N SER A 15 0.47 -14.70 0.49
CA SER A 15 0.21 -13.54 1.32
C SER A 15 1.01 -12.35 0.79
N ALA A 16 0.45 -11.16 0.92
CA ALA A 16 1.14 -9.89 0.68
C ALA A 16 1.01 -9.00 1.92
N LEU A 17 1.92 -8.03 2.05
CA LEU A 17 1.74 -6.92 2.98
C LEU A 17 0.47 -6.13 2.56
N LEU A 18 -0.22 -5.48 3.50
CA LEU A 18 -1.43 -4.71 3.22
C LEU A 18 -1.37 -3.38 3.96
N VAL A 19 -1.93 -2.32 3.38
CA VAL A 19 -2.32 -1.12 4.12
C VAL A 19 -3.61 -1.44 4.88
N THR A 20 -3.50 -1.56 6.19
CA THR A 20 -4.61 -1.90 7.10
C THR A 20 -5.40 -0.69 7.56
N LYS A 21 -4.73 0.45 7.71
CA LYS A 21 -5.30 1.73 8.12
C LYS A 21 -4.63 2.86 7.35
N TRP A 22 -5.36 3.93 7.08
CA TRP A 22 -4.84 5.10 6.39
C TRP A 22 -5.62 6.35 6.82
N ILE A 23 -4.95 7.51 6.72
CA ILE A 23 -5.50 8.82 7.04
C ILE A 23 -5.04 9.77 5.94
N ASP A 24 -6.00 10.34 5.21
CA ASP A 24 -5.76 11.47 4.34
C ASP A 24 -5.88 12.76 5.16
N TYR A 25 -4.73 13.35 5.50
CA TYR A 25 -4.66 14.68 6.11
C TYR A 25 -3.76 15.61 5.27
N SER A 26 -3.85 15.44 3.96
CA SER A 26 -3.00 16.12 2.96
C SER A 26 -3.31 17.60 2.82
N ASN A 27 -4.48 18.08 3.26
CA ASN A 27 -4.76 19.51 3.34
C ASN A 27 -3.83 20.28 4.29
N LYS A 28 -3.13 19.57 5.21
CA LYS A 28 -2.19 20.20 6.15
C LYS A 28 -0.82 19.54 6.22
N PHE A 29 -0.75 18.22 6.30
CA PHE A 29 0.50 17.53 6.63
C PHE A 29 0.91 16.47 5.62
N GLY A 30 -0.04 15.61 5.22
CA GLY A 30 0.26 14.49 4.33
C GLY A 30 -0.66 13.29 4.54
N PHE A 31 -0.22 12.14 4.04
CA PHE A 31 -0.97 10.89 4.06
C PHE A 31 -0.30 9.88 5.00
N GLY A 32 -1.01 9.49 6.06
CA GLY A 32 -0.57 8.48 7.02
C GLY A 32 -1.10 7.10 6.67
N PHE A 33 -0.32 6.05 6.92
CA PHE A 33 -0.72 4.67 6.68
C PHE A 33 -0.12 3.72 7.71
N GLN A 34 -0.81 2.61 7.97
CA GLN A 34 -0.32 1.48 8.76
C GLN A 34 -0.38 0.20 7.94
N LEU A 35 0.73 -0.54 7.94
CA LEU A 35 0.87 -1.82 7.26
C LEU A 35 0.46 -2.99 8.16
N SER A 36 0.20 -4.15 7.55
CA SER A 36 -0.18 -5.37 8.25
C SER A 36 0.95 -5.92 9.16
N ASP A 37 2.21 -5.57 8.89
CA ASP A 37 3.33 -5.86 9.78
C ASP A 37 3.49 -4.86 10.94
N ARG A 38 2.53 -3.94 11.12
CA ARG A 38 2.49 -2.85 12.12
C ARG A 38 3.50 -1.71 11.89
N THR A 39 4.20 -1.69 10.76
CA THR A 39 4.92 -0.50 10.30
C THR A 39 3.93 0.63 10.08
N VAL A 40 4.27 1.85 10.53
CA VAL A 40 3.48 3.06 10.27
C VAL A 40 4.37 4.05 9.56
N GLY A 41 3.83 4.73 8.56
CA GLY A 41 4.54 5.78 7.86
C GLY A 41 3.64 6.94 7.49
N VAL A 42 4.27 8.06 7.17
CA VAL A 42 3.65 9.25 6.62
C VAL A 42 4.43 9.65 5.37
N LEU A 43 3.71 9.87 4.27
CA LEU A 43 4.18 10.64 3.12
C LEU A 43 3.74 12.08 3.33
N PHE A 44 4.68 12.98 3.57
CA PHE A 44 4.42 14.40 3.80
C PHE A 44 4.22 15.16 2.49
N ASN A 45 3.56 16.32 2.58
CA ASN A 45 3.29 17.18 1.43
C ASN A 45 4.57 17.70 0.72
N ASP A 46 5.70 17.73 1.43
CA ASP A 46 7.01 18.10 0.89
C ASP A 46 7.73 16.93 0.17
N ALA A 47 7.01 15.84 -0.14
CA ALA A 47 7.48 14.62 -0.76
C ALA A 47 8.53 13.83 0.06
N THR A 48 8.68 14.15 1.35
CA THR A 48 9.50 13.35 2.26
C THR A 48 8.69 12.27 2.95
N HIS A 49 9.37 11.25 3.47
CA HIS A 49 8.73 10.12 4.14
C HIS A 49 9.37 9.91 5.51
N LEU A 50 8.54 9.58 6.50
CA LEU A 50 9.03 9.08 7.78
C LEU A 50 8.19 7.88 8.20
N SER A 51 8.85 6.77 8.49
CA SER A 51 8.22 5.55 8.98
C SER A 51 8.91 5.04 10.23
N PHE A 52 8.19 4.33 11.09
CA PHE A 52 8.79 3.50 12.13
C PHE A 52 8.38 2.03 12.04
N SER A 53 9.25 1.17 12.54
CA SER A 53 9.01 -0.26 12.67
C SER A 53 7.87 -0.58 13.66
N ALA A 54 7.40 -1.82 13.64
CA ALA A 54 6.40 -2.34 14.57
C ALA A 54 6.76 -2.10 16.05
N ASP A 55 8.03 -2.33 16.42
CA ASP A 55 8.56 -2.14 17.78
C ASP A 55 8.86 -0.67 18.13
N ARG A 56 8.66 0.25 17.17
CA ARG A 56 8.97 1.69 17.29
C ARG A 56 10.44 2.00 17.58
N LEU A 57 11.35 1.04 17.42
CA LEU A 57 12.78 1.22 17.74
C LEU A 57 13.62 1.71 16.56
N ARG A 58 13.09 1.61 15.34
CA ARG A 58 13.76 2.08 14.11
C ARG A 58 12.87 3.06 13.38
N LEU A 59 13.40 4.24 13.10
CA LEU A 59 12.85 5.24 12.19
C LEU A 59 13.61 5.21 10.88
N GLU A 60 12.91 5.35 9.77
CA GLU A 60 13.52 5.60 8.46
C GLU A 60 12.93 6.88 7.87
N TYR A 61 13.81 7.85 7.62
CA TYR A 61 13.51 9.07 6.90
C TYR A 61 13.96 8.93 5.46
N ARG A 62 13.15 9.41 4.53
CA ARG A 62 13.52 9.54 3.12
C ARG A 62 13.23 10.96 2.65
N ASP A 63 14.24 11.61 2.07
CA ASP A 63 14.06 12.93 1.49
C ASP A 63 13.33 12.86 0.13
N SER A 64 13.06 14.03 -0.46
CA SER A 64 12.38 14.14 -1.75
C SER A 64 13.21 13.67 -2.94
N HIS A 65 14.52 13.42 -2.76
CA HIS A 65 15.44 12.88 -3.77
C HIS A 65 15.63 11.38 -3.63
N GLY A 66 15.01 10.76 -2.61
CA GLY A 66 15.09 9.34 -2.34
C GLY A 66 16.28 8.93 -1.47
N SER A 67 17.09 9.86 -0.94
CA SER A 67 18.12 9.52 0.05
C SER A 67 17.45 9.02 1.33
N MET A 68 18.01 7.97 1.94
CA MET A 68 17.44 7.33 3.12
C MET A 68 18.40 7.35 4.29
N GLU A 69 17.87 7.73 5.45
CA GLU A 69 18.56 7.70 6.73
C GLU A 69 17.77 6.89 7.75
N ALA A 70 18.47 6.03 8.50
CA ALA A 70 17.89 5.26 9.59
C ALA A 70 18.35 5.81 10.94
N HIS A 71 17.39 5.99 11.85
CA HIS A 71 17.62 6.60 13.17
C HIS A 71 16.97 5.76 14.27
N ALA A 72 17.57 5.73 15.45
CA ALA A 72 16.85 5.37 16.67
C ALA A 72 16.03 6.59 17.14
N PRO A 73 14.87 6.41 17.81
CA PRO A 73 14.10 7.54 18.34
C PRO A 73 14.91 8.46 19.26
N SER A 74 15.85 7.90 20.04
CA SER A 74 16.72 8.64 20.94
C SER A 74 17.82 9.44 20.26
N SER A 75 18.14 9.14 19.00
CA SER A 75 19.22 9.77 18.23
C SER A 75 18.70 10.55 17.01
N LEU A 76 17.41 10.88 16.99
CA LEU A 76 16.78 11.56 15.86
C LEU A 76 17.23 13.04 15.82
N PRO A 77 17.71 13.54 14.67
CA PRO A 77 18.17 14.92 14.56
C PRO A 77 17.04 15.92 14.83
N PRO A 78 17.35 17.12 15.38
CA PRO A 78 16.33 18.13 15.70
C PRO A 78 15.42 18.49 14.53
N SER A 79 15.94 18.50 13.30
CA SER A 79 15.20 18.78 12.07
C SER A 79 14.06 17.82 11.77
N LEU A 80 14.07 16.60 12.34
CA LEU A 80 13.04 15.58 12.12
C LEU A 80 12.05 15.45 13.30
N GLN A 81 12.24 16.19 14.39
CA GLN A 81 11.42 16.05 15.59
C GLN A 81 9.95 16.41 15.36
N GLU A 82 9.68 17.45 14.57
CA GLU A 82 8.30 17.85 14.21
C GLU A 82 7.59 16.74 13.42
N LYS A 83 8.23 16.23 12.36
CA LYS A 83 7.72 15.11 11.54
C LYS A 83 7.52 13.85 12.38
N TYR A 84 8.41 13.58 13.33
CA TYR A 84 8.23 12.47 14.26
C TYR A 84 7.05 12.67 15.22
N GLY A 85 6.81 13.90 15.68
CA GLY A 85 5.60 14.28 16.41
C GLY A 85 4.33 13.96 15.61
N LEU A 86 4.28 14.38 14.34
CA LEU A 86 3.16 14.09 13.43
C LEU A 86 3.00 12.59 13.20
N LEU A 87 4.09 11.84 12.95
CA LEU A 87 4.03 10.39 12.77
C LEU A 87 3.40 9.69 14.00
N LYS A 88 3.77 10.10 15.21
CA LYS A 88 3.15 9.58 16.45
C LYS A 88 1.67 9.94 16.54
N TYR A 89 1.30 11.17 16.15
CA TYR A 89 -0.11 11.59 16.11
C TYR A 89 -0.93 10.73 15.15
N PHE A 90 -0.47 10.53 13.90
CA PHE A 90 -1.12 9.65 12.94
C PHE A 90 -1.27 8.23 13.48
N ALA A 91 -0.22 7.68 14.07
CA ALA A 91 -0.24 6.32 14.62
C ALA A 91 -1.25 6.17 15.76
N HIS A 92 -1.24 7.09 16.73
CA HIS A 92 -2.18 7.08 17.85
C HIS A 92 -3.63 7.22 17.37
N TYR A 93 -3.88 8.14 16.42
CA TYR A 93 -5.22 8.30 15.86
C TYR A 93 -5.70 7.02 15.16
N MET A 94 -4.85 6.38 14.34
CA MET A 94 -5.19 5.12 13.66
C MET A 94 -5.49 4.00 14.66
N GLU A 95 -4.74 3.93 15.76
CA GLU A 95 -4.94 2.93 16.81
C GLU A 95 -6.30 3.09 17.51
N GLU A 96 -6.63 4.32 17.93
CA GLU A 96 -7.86 4.63 18.68
C GLU A 96 -9.14 4.62 17.81
N ASN A 97 -9.06 5.03 16.54
CA ASN A 97 -10.27 5.39 15.77
C ASN A 97 -10.60 4.48 14.58
N LEU A 98 -9.69 3.60 14.16
CA LEU A 98 -9.87 2.82 12.92
C LEU A 98 -9.85 1.31 13.17
N THR A 99 -10.69 0.56 12.46
CA THR A 99 -10.71 -0.90 12.47
C THR A 99 -9.68 -1.48 11.50
N GLU A 100 -9.22 -2.72 11.72
CA GLU A 100 -8.32 -3.40 10.78
C GLU A 100 -9.05 -3.74 9.47
N GLY A 101 -8.39 -3.47 8.34
CA GLY A 101 -8.97 -3.59 6.99
C GLY A 101 -9.04 -5.01 6.40
N GLY A 102 -8.54 -6.05 7.08
CA GLY A 102 -8.51 -7.45 6.64
C GLY A 102 -7.68 -8.35 7.57
N ASP A 103 -7.66 -9.66 7.30
CA ASP A 103 -6.90 -10.63 8.09
C ASP A 103 -5.39 -10.45 7.92
N VAL A 104 -4.68 -10.28 9.04
CA VAL A 104 -3.23 -10.01 9.07
C VAL A 104 -2.43 -11.30 9.26
N PRO A 105 -1.63 -11.73 8.28
CA PRO A 105 -0.63 -12.77 8.51
C PRO A 105 0.48 -12.23 9.42
N LYS A 106 0.80 -12.98 10.48
CA LYS A 106 1.90 -12.65 11.40
C LYS A 106 3.25 -12.84 10.69
N GLY A 107 3.84 -11.74 10.23
CA GLY A 107 5.20 -11.73 9.70
C GLY A 107 6.22 -12.05 10.79
N SER A 108 7.14 -12.97 10.52
CA SER A 108 8.22 -13.36 11.42
C SER A 108 9.49 -12.54 11.20
N GLY A 109 10.03 -12.01 12.30
CA GLY A 109 11.48 -11.80 12.47
C GLY A 109 12.13 -10.57 11.83
N ARG A 110 12.85 -9.84 12.69
CA ARG A 110 13.82 -8.76 12.39
C ARG A 110 14.67 -9.08 11.16
N LYS A 111 14.43 -8.41 10.03
CA LYS A 111 15.38 -8.39 8.90
C LYS A 111 15.86 -6.96 8.66
N LYS A 112 17.14 -6.83 8.28
CA LYS A 112 17.84 -5.59 7.89
C LYS A 112 17.24 -4.88 6.65
N LYS A 113 16.07 -5.30 6.15
CA LYS A 113 15.44 -4.66 5.00
C LYS A 113 15.02 -3.23 5.37
N PRO A 114 15.04 -2.29 4.42
CA PRO A 114 14.37 -1.00 4.58
C PRO A 114 12.88 -1.20 4.88
N LEU A 115 12.30 -0.29 5.64
CA LEU A 115 10.86 -0.25 5.86
C LEU A 115 10.16 0.10 4.55
N VAL A 116 9.02 -0.53 4.32
CA VAL A 116 8.16 -0.19 3.18
C VAL A 116 7.57 1.20 3.41
N TYR A 117 7.58 2.03 2.38
CA TYR A 117 6.98 3.37 2.39
C TYR A 117 5.99 3.53 1.24
N LEU A 118 5.08 4.50 1.37
CA LEU A 118 4.13 4.86 0.33
C LEU A 118 4.84 5.77 -0.69
N GLN A 119 4.99 5.33 -1.94
CA GLN A 119 5.62 6.12 -3.00
C GLN A 119 4.71 7.23 -3.50
N ARG A 120 3.42 6.92 -3.65
CA ARG A 120 2.39 7.84 -4.09
C ARG A 120 1.02 7.30 -3.75
N TRP A 121 0.05 8.19 -3.76
CA TRP A 121 -1.36 7.86 -3.62
C TRP A 121 -2.19 8.84 -4.42
N MET A 122 -3.42 8.44 -4.70
CA MET A 122 -4.44 9.34 -5.21
C MET A 122 -5.79 8.95 -4.64
N ARG A 123 -6.69 9.93 -4.60
CA ARG A 123 -8.07 9.74 -4.17
C ARG A 123 -8.98 10.18 -5.29
N THR A 124 -9.91 9.31 -5.65
CA THR A 124 -11.01 9.62 -6.55
C THR A 124 -12.31 9.73 -5.75
N ASP A 125 -13.41 9.98 -6.44
CA ASP A 125 -14.76 9.83 -5.88
C ASP A 125 -15.10 8.38 -5.50
N ARG A 126 -14.49 7.39 -6.17
CA ARG A 126 -14.77 5.96 -5.98
C ARG A 126 -13.84 5.24 -5.02
N ALA A 127 -12.57 5.62 -4.95
CA ALA A 127 -11.56 4.86 -4.22
C ALA A 127 -10.36 5.69 -3.78
N VAL A 128 -9.58 5.14 -2.86
CA VAL A 128 -8.19 5.56 -2.62
C VAL A 128 -7.25 4.50 -3.19
N VAL A 129 -6.25 4.97 -3.94
CA VAL A 129 -5.20 4.15 -4.55
C VAL A 129 -3.87 4.47 -3.89
N MET A 130 -3.13 3.45 -3.49
CA MET A 130 -1.87 3.55 -2.75
C MET A 130 -0.82 2.68 -3.43
N GLN A 131 0.29 3.28 -3.87
CA GLN A 131 1.44 2.55 -4.42
C GLN A 131 2.60 2.58 -3.42
N LEU A 132 3.07 1.40 -3.02
CA LEU A 132 4.11 1.23 -2.01
C LEU A 132 5.44 0.85 -2.67
N SER A 133 6.54 1.11 -1.97
CA SER A 133 7.91 0.87 -2.43
C SER A 133 8.28 -0.59 -2.68
N CYS A 134 7.44 -1.54 -2.27
CA CYS A 134 7.61 -2.98 -2.48
C CYS A 134 6.87 -3.51 -3.71
N SER A 135 6.65 -2.67 -4.73
CA SER A 135 5.92 -3.02 -5.95
C SER A 135 4.49 -3.51 -5.67
N MET A 136 3.85 -2.91 -4.67
CA MET A 136 2.45 -3.16 -4.32
C MET A 136 1.59 -1.97 -4.69
N LEU A 137 0.45 -2.24 -5.30
CA LEU A 137 -0.66 -1.31 -5.44
C LEU A 137 -1.84 -1.82 -4.61
N GLN A 138 -2.42 -0.98 -3.76
CA GLN A 138 -3.66 -1.27 -3.06
C GLN A 138 -4.72 -0.24 -3.41
N VAL A 139 -5.91 -0.72 -3.74
CA VAL A 139 -7.10 0.09 -4.01
C VAL A 139 -8.17 -0.26 -2.97
N ASN A 140 -8.66 0.75 -2.25
CA ASN A 140 -9.78 0.59 -1.33
C ASN A 140 -10.98 1.35 -1.88
N PHE A 141 -12.06 0.62 -2.21
CA PHE A 141 -13.29 1.18 -2.77
C PHE A 141 -14.21 1.67 -1.65
N PHE A 142 -14.77 2.87 -1.82
CA PHE A 142 -15.59 3.51 -0.77
C PHE A 142 -17.01 2.98 -0.73
N GLY A 143 -17.60 2.68 -1.89
CA GLY A 143 -19.02 2.33 -2.00
C GLY A 143 -19.41 1.02 -1.33
N ASP A 144 -18.52 0.02 -1.35
CA ASP A 144 -18.80 -1.35 -0.89
C ASP A 144 -17.71 -1.90 0.05
N HIS A 145 -16.71 -1.08 0.39
CA HIS A 145 -15.58 -1.43 1.27
C HIS A 145 -14.68 -2.58 0.79
N THR A 146 -14.84 -3.02 -0.46
CA THR A 146 -13.96 -4.01 -1.09
C THR A 146 -12.55 -3.44 -1.30
N LYS A 147 -11.56 -4.33 -1.37
CA LYS A 147 -10.16 -3.94 -1.54
C LYS A 147 -9.51 -4.84 -2.56
N LEU A 148 -8.68 -4.26 -3.42
CA LEU A 148 -7.84 -4.98 -4.36
C LEU A 148 -6.38 -4.67 -4.05
N VAL A 149 -5.55 -5.71 -3.95
CA VAL A 149 -4.10 -5.56 -3.85
C VAL A 149 -3.44 -6.30 -4.99
N LEU A 150 -2.62 -5.58 -5.76
CA LEU A 150 -1.72 -6.14 -6.76
C LEU A 150 -0.31 -6.10 -6.19
N SER A 151 0.32 -7.26 -6.05
CA SER A 151 1.72 -7.37 -5.60
C SER A 151 2.58 -7.96 -6.71
N ALA A 152 3.55 -7.19 -7.16
CA ALA A 152 4.59 -7.60 -8.11
C ALA A 152 5.96 -7.75 -7.43
N GLU A 153 6.00 -7.98 -6.10
CA GLU A 153 7.26 -8.25 -5.38
C GLU A 153 8.00 -9.47 -5.96
N ARG A 154 7.25 -10.42 -6.54
CA ARG A 154 7.74 -11.53 -7.36
C ARG A 154 7.27 -11.34 -8.81
N PRO A 155 8.06 -10.70 -9.68
CA PRO A 155 7.64 -10.37 -11.05
C PRO A 155 7.20 -11.58 -11.88
N GLU A 156 7.79 -12.75 -11.63
CA GLU A 156 7.45 -14.01 -12.29
C GLU A 156 6.11 -14.60 -11.82
N ARG A 157 5.56 -14.11 -10.71
CA ARG A 157 4.28 -14.56 -10.16
C ARG A 157 3.56 -13.43 -9.42
N PRO A 158 3.02 -12.43 -10.14
CA PRO A 158 2.25 -11.36 -9.53
C PRO A 158 1.01 -11.93 -8.83
N LEU A 159 0.73 -11.41 -7.64
CA LEU A 159 -0.40 -11.79 -6.81
C LEU A 159 -1.49 -10.73 -6.87
N VAL A 160 -2.72 -11.19 -6.85
CA VAL A 160 -3.94 -10.40 -6.69
C VAL A 160 -4.60 -10.85 -5.40
N LEU A 161 -4.73 -9.98 -4.41
CA LEU A 161 -5.56 -10.23 -3.24
C LEU A 161 -6.84 -9.41 -3.38
N TYR A 162 -7.97 -10.06 -3.13
CA TYR A 162 -9.27 -9.44 -3.14
C TYR A 162 -9.92 -9.62 -1.79
N VAL A 163 -10.30 -8.50 -1.16
CA VAL A 163 -11.10 -8.46 0.05
C VAL A 163 -12.51 -8.09 -0.35
N ASP A 164 -13.44 -9.02 -0.17
CA ASP A 164 -14.85 -8.83 -0.53
C ASP A 164 -15.62 -7.98 0.50
N GLU A 165 -16.89 -7.73 0.23
CA GLU A 165 -17.80 -6.94 1.10
C GLU A 165 -17.98 -7.56 2.49
N ARG A 166 -17.79 -8.89 2.59
CA ARG A 166 -17.87 -9.66 3.84
C ARG A 166 -16.53 -9.71 4.57
N ARG A 167 -15.51 -9.01 4.07
CA ARG A 167 -14.13 -8.99 4.55
C ARG A 167 -13.40 -10.33 4.40
N HIS A 168 -13.91 -11.25 3.60
CA HIS A 168 -13.16 -12.45 3.25
C HIS A 168 -12.06 -12.09 2.27
N THR A 169 -10.87 -12.61 2.54
CA THR A 169 -9.70 -12.40 1.70
C THR A 169 -9.45 -13.64 0.85
N ALA A 170 -9.39 -13.45 -0.47
CA ALA A 170 -8.94 -14.46 -1.41
C ALA A 170 -7.69 -13.97 -2.15
N ALA A 171 -6.72 -14.86 -2.33
CA ALA A 171 -5.52 -14.58 -3.09
C ALA A 171 -5.49 -15.39 -4.38
N TYR A 172 -5.02 -14.79 -5.46
CA TYR A 172 -4.91 -15.41 -6.78
C TYR A 172 -3.58 -15.03 -7.40
N THR A 173 -3.08 -15.86 -8.31
CA THR A 173 -2.02 -15.40 -9.22
C THR A 173 -2.68 -14.69 -10.40
N LEU A 174 -2.05 -13.65 -10.93
CA LEU A 174 -2.56 -12.97 -12.12
C LEU A 174 -2.66 -13.93 -13.32
N ALA A 175 -1.74 -14.88 -13.43
CA ALA A 175 -1.77 -15.95 -14.43
C ALA A 175 -3.00 -16.88 -14.29
N ALA A 176 -3.43 -17.20 -13.07
CA ALA A 176 -4.64 -17.98 -12.86
C ALA A 176 -5.89 -17.20 -13.28
N ILE A 177 -5.98 -15.93 -12.92
CA ILE A 177 -7.08 -15.06 -13.38
C ILE A 177 -7.10 -14.98 -14.90
N ALA A 178 -5.95 -14.78 -15.55
CA ALA A 178 -5.85 -14.72 -17.00
C ALA A 178 -6.26 -16.05 -17.69
N ARG A 179 -5.96 -17.19 -17.07
CA ARG A 179 -6.26 -18.52 -17.63
C ARG A 179 -7.71 -18.96 -17.42
N PHE A 180 -8.28 -18.70 -16.25
CA PHE A 180 -9.59 -19.24 -15.85
C PHE A 180 -10.71 -18.20 -15.85
N GLY A 181 -10.35 -16.91 -15.89
CA GLY A 181 -11.27 -15.80 -15.71
C GLY A 181 -11.41 -15.39 -14.24
N CYS A 182 -12.36 -14.51 -13.98
CA CYS A 182 -12.80 -14.10 -12.65
C CYS A 182 -14.25 -13.61 -12.74
N ASP A 183 -14.90 -13.40 -11.60
CA ASP A 183 -16.21 -12.77 -11.57
C ASP A 183 -16.16 -11.30 -12.03
N GLU A 184 -17.32 -10.75 -12.37
CA GLU A 184 -17.46 -9.39 -12.88
C GLU A 184 -16.96 -8.34 -11.88
N ALA A 185 -17.19 -8.57 -10.58
CA ALA A 185 -16.76 -7.66 -9.51
C ALA A 185 -15.23 -7.52 -9.46
N LEU A 186 -14.50 -8.64 -9.47
CA LEU A 186 -13.04 -8.64 -9.52
C LEU A 186 -12.54 -8.05 -10.85
N GLN A 187 -13.19 -8.37 -11.96
CA GLN A 187 -12.82 -7.87 -13.28
C GLN A 187 -12.93 -6.34 -13.37
N GLU A 188 -14.00 -5.74 -12.85
CA GLU A 188 -14.19 -4.29 -12.80
C GLU A 188 -13.09 -3.61 -11.96
N ARG A 189 -12.75 -4.18 -10.81
CA ARG A 189 -11.71 -3.65 -9.91
C ARG A 189 -10.32 -3.75 -10.52
N LEU A 190 -10.04 -4.82 -11.26
CA LEU A 190 -8.80 -4.96 -12.03
C LEU A 190 -8.70 -3.90 -13.14
N ARG A 191 -9.80 -3.60 -13.84
CA ARG A 191 -9.83 -2.51 -14.84
C ARG A 191 -9.59 -1.14 -14.19
N PHE A 192 -10.21 -0.88 -13.03
CA PHE A 192 -9.97 0.34 -12.27
C PHE A 192 -8.49 0.47 -11.88
N ALA A 193 -7.90 -0.59 -11.33
CA ALA A 193 -6.49 -0.61 -10.94
C ALA A 193 -5.53 -0.43 -12.14
N LEU A 194 -5.87 -0.98 -13.31
CA LEU A 194 -5.12 -0.75 -14.53
C LEU A 194 -5.12 0.74 -14.93
N GLY A 195 -6.29 1.39 -14.93
CA GLY A 195 -6.38 2.83 -15.21
C GLY A 195 -5.55 3.67 -14.24
N ALA A 196 -5.60 3.32 -12.95
CA ALA A 196 -4.77 3.96 -11.93
C ALA A 196 -3.26 3.79 -12.18
N LEU A 197 -2.82 2.60 -12.58
CA LEU A 197 -1.42 2.34 -12.92
C LEU A 197 -0.97 3.12 -14.16
N GLN A 198 -1.84 3.25 -15.16
CA GLN A 198 -1.56 4.03 -16.36
C GLN A 198 -1.37 5.52 -16.02
N GLU A 199 -2.25 6.08 -15.19
CA GLU A 199 -2.13 7.46 -14.70
C GLU A 199 -0.80 7.68 -13.96
N PHE A 200 -0.43 6.76 -13.06
CA PHE A 200 0.86 6.83 -12.37
C PHE A 200 2.06 6.74 -13.32
N ALA A 201 1.99 5.90 -14.35
CA ALA A 201 3.05 5.78 -15.35
C ALA A 201 3.19 7.05 -16.21
N GLU A 202 2.08 7.69 -16.57
CA GLU A 202 2.10 8.97 -17.30
C GLU A 202 2.71 10.10 -16.48
N LEU A 203 2.39 10.17 -15.19
CA LEU A 203 2.98 11.15 -14.28
C LEU A 203 4.49 10.97 -14.13
N GLU A 204 4.98 9.72 -14.08
CA GLU A 204 6.41 9.43 -14.04
C GLU A 204 7.15 9.87 -15.31
N GLN A 205 6.54 9.70 -16.49
CA GLN A 205 7.14 10.10 -17.76
C GLN A 205 7.26 11.62 -17.91
N ARG A 206 6.41 12.37 -17.20
CA ARG A 206 6.42 13.84 -17.19
C ARG A 206 7.37 14.43 -16.16
N ASP A 207 7.97 13.63 -15.26
CA ASP A 207 8.90 14.15 -14.25
C ASP A 207 10.23 14.55 -14.90
N PRO A 208 10.56 15.86 -14.96
CA PRO A 208 11.79 16.33 -15.62
C PRO A 208 13.06 15.84 -14.91
N ARG A 209 12.96 15.44 -13.63
CA ARG A 209 14.11 15.05 -12.80
C ARG A 209 14.70 13.70 -13.15
N ARG A 210 14.08 12.94 -14.06
CA ARG A 210 14.55 11.60 -14.47
C ARG A 210 15.35 11.60 -15.78
N ASN A 211 15.27 12.68 -16.55
CA ASN A 211 15.99 12.88 -17.81
C ASN A 211 17.23 13.79 -17.65
N ALA A 212 17.61 14.10 -16.41
CA ALA A 212 18.75 14.94 -16.04
C ALA A 212 19.85 14.10 -15.39
#